data_AF-A0A931TKT6-F1
#
_entry.id   AF-A0A931TKT6-F1
#
_cell.length_a   1.000
_cell.length_b   1.000
_cell.length_c   1.000
_cell.angle_alpha   90.00
_cell.angle_beta   90.00
_cell.angle_gamma   90.00
#
_symmetry.space_group_name_H-M   'P 1'
#
loop_
_entity.id
_entity.type
_entity.pdbx_description
1 polymer ?
#
loop_
_entity_poly.entity_id
_entity_poly.type
_entity_poly.pdbx_seq_one_letter_code
_entity_poly.pdbx_strand_id
1 'polypeptide(L)'
;MPALAVDTPERQALRDAHRVRPLTVQEEGAGLLQLPPGVYGFTHSPGAENAPLFRAATRHSFEVHRLRDSTILLAYVDKPAAAVLEHAPEDMQVTAYPFPRGDAPVLVAIEWSRLHLVKRYVTPVEGGGIQLQVFGKRAP
;
A
#
# COMPACT_ATOMS: atom_id res chain seq x y z
N MET A 1 0.73 12.65 -21.34
CA MET A 1 0.70 11.53 -20.35
C MET A 1 -0.21 11.98 -19.23
N PRO A 2 -1.30 11.27 -18.89
CA PRO A 2 -2.12 11.68 -17.75
C PRO A 2 -1.26 11.68 -16.48
N ALA A 3 -1.44 12.71 -15.65
CA ALA A 3 -0.79 12.77 -14.35
C ALA A 3 -1.15 11.52 -13.54
N LEU A 4 -0.17 10.93 -12.86
CA LEU A 4 -0.45 9.86 -11.90
C LEU A 4 -1.37 10.43 -10.82
N ALA A 5 -2.57 9.87 -10.66
CA ALA A 5 -3.53 10.30 -9.66
C ALA A 5 -3.11 9.79 -8.27
N VAL A 6 -1.97 10.27 -7.76
CA VAL A 6 -1.51 10.02 -6.38
C VAL A 6 -1.97 11.09 -5.40
N ASP A 7 -2.44 12.25 -5.88
CA ASP A 7 -2.94 13.34 -5.04
C ASP A 7 -4.47 13.41 -5.10
N THR A 8 -5.12 12.27 -4.92
CA THR A 8 -6.58 12.23 -4.80
C THR A 8 -7.02 12.70 -3.41
N PRO A 9 -8.23 13.28 -3.26
CA PRO A 9 -8.75 13.67 -1.95
C PRO A 9 -8.75 12.53 -0.92
N GLU A 10 -9.01 11.30 -1.34
CA GLU A 10 -9.04 10.13 -0.47
C GLU A 10 -7.65 9.75 0.05
N ARG A 11 -6.62 9.82 -0.81
CA ARG A 11 -5.22 9.61 -0.38
C ARG A 11 -4.79 10.72 0.56
N GLN A 12 -5.12 11.97 0.27
CA GLN A 12 -4.78 13.09 1.14
C GLN A 12 -5.45 12.96 2.52
N ALA A 13 -6.73 12.57 2.57
CA ALA A 13 -7.42 12.32 3.83
C ALA A 13 -6.74 11.22 4.67
N LEU A 14 -6.24 10.16 4.03
CA LEU A 14 -5.47 9.11 4.72
C LEU A 14 -4.10 9.62 5.18
N ARG A 15 -3.41 10.47 4.40
CA ARG A 15 -2.15 11.10 4.83
C ARG A 15 -2.35 11.96 6.08
N ASP A 16 -3.41 12.76 6.09
CA ASP A 16 -3.77 13.64 7.21
C ASP A 16 -4.18 12.82 8.44
N ALA A 17 -5.03 11.80 8.26
CA ALA A 17 -5.47 10.91 9.35
C ALA A 17 -4.30 10.14 9.97
N HIS A 18 -3.38 9.65 9.14
CA HIS A 18 -2.17 8.95 9.58
C HIS A 18 -1.06 9.90 10.05
N ARG A 19 -1.23 11.22 9.89
CA ARG A 19 -0.26 12.27 10.25
C ARG A 19 1.12 12.03 9.64
N VAL A 20 1.15 11.68 8.35
CA VAL A 20 2.39 11.42 7.62
C VAL A 20 2.80 12.60 6.75
N ARG A 21 4.11 12.83 6.65
CA ARG A 21 4.71 13.77 5.70
C ARG A 21 5.41 13.01 4.56
N PRO A 22 5.63 13.63 3.38
CA PRO A 22 6.45 12.98 2.35
C PRO A 22 7.89 12.79 2.84
N LEU A 23 8.60 11.85 2.22
CA LEU A 23 10.04 11.68 2.39
C LEU A 23 10.82 12.94 1.97
N THR A 24 11.87 13.22 2.72
CA THR A 24 12.93 14.17 2.34
C THR A 24 13.88 13.53 1.32
N VAL A 25 14.71 14.35 0.68
CA VAL A 25 15.73 13.88 -0.29
C VAL A 25 16.71 12.90 0.37
N GLN A 26 17.03 13.12 1.65
CA GLN A 26 17.96 12.30 2.42
C GLN A 26 17.37 10.94 2.82
N GLU A 27 16.03 10.85 2.89
CA GLU A 27 15.30 9.63 3.24
C GLU A 27 14.99 8.77 2.00
N GLU A 28 15.13 9.32 0.80
CA GLU A 28 14.84 8.60 -0.44
C GLU A 28 15.78 7.40 -0.67
N GLY A 29 15.21 6.27 -1.04
CA GLY A 29 15.91 5.01 -1.23
C GLY A 29 16.20 4.25 0.06
N ALA A 30 16.00 4.85 1.23
CA ALA A 30 16.13 4.14 2.50
C ALA A 30 15.06 3.05 2.63
N GLY A 31 15.43 1.93 3.24
CA GLY A 31 14.50 0.85 3.55
C GLY A 31 13.51 1.28 4.63
N LEU A 32 12.28 0.78 4.56
CA LEU A 32 11.21 1.20 5.47
C LEU A 32 11.57 1.12 6.96
N LEU A 33 12.31 0.09 7.37
CA LEU A 33 12.69 -0.12 8.77
C LEU A 33 13.72 0.91 9.27
N GLN A 34 14.38 1.63 8.37
CA GLN A 34 15.37 2.67 8.68
C GLN A 34 14.75 4.07 8.69
N LEU A 35 13.52 4.21 8.21
CA LEU A 35 12.82 5.49 8.14
C LEU A 35 12.20 5.87 9.48
N PRO A 36 12.17 7.17 9.82
CA PRO A 36 11.47 7.65 11.00
C PRO A 36 9.95 7.42 10.85
N PRO A 37 9.20 7.30 11.96
CA PRO A 37 7.75 7.27 11.90
C PRO A 37 7.18 8.62 11.43
N GLY A 38 5.96 8.59 10.90
CA GLY A 38 5.26 9.77 10.38
C GLY A 38 5.69 10.15 8.97
N VAL A 39 6.19 9.21 8.18
CA VAL A 39 6.55 9.45 6.77
C VAL A 39 5.74 8.57 5.82
N TYR A 40 5.52 9.05 4.61
CA TYR A 40 5.04 8.25 3.49
C TYR A 40 5.94 8.40 2.27
N GLY A 41 5.99 7.33 1.48
CA GLY A 41 6.68 7.29 0.20
C GLY A 41 6.13 6.17 -0.67
N PHE A 42 6.81 5.89 -1.77
CA PHE A 42 6.34 4.97 -2.79
C PHE A 42 7.30 3.79 -2.97
N THR A 43 6.77 2.59 -3.15
CA THR A 43 7.59 1.40 -3.39
C THR A 43 7.01 0.49 -4.47
N HIS A 44 7.89 -0.16 -5.23
CA HIS A 44 7.55 -1.21 -6.18
C HIS A 44 7.44 -2.59 -5.54
N SER A 45 7.90 -2.72 -4.30
CA SER A 45 8.05 -4.00 -3.63
C SER A 45 7.30 -4.01 -2.30
N PRO A 46 5.97 -3.76 -2.28
CA PRO A 46 5.20 -3.67 -1.04
C PRO A 46 5.14 -4.99 -0.26
N GLY A 47 5.65 -6.11 -0.79
CA GLY A 47 5.82 -7.37 -0.08
C GLY A 47 7.23 -7.66 0.44
N ALA A 48 8.17 -6.70 0.32
CA ALA A 48 9.54 -6.88 0.83
C ALA A 48 9.66 -6.33 2.26
N GLU A 49 10.24 -7.12 3.17
CA GLU A 49 10.37 -6.82 4.61
C GLU A 49 10.98 -5.44 4.92
N ASN A 50 11.94 -5.00 4.11
CA ASN A 50 12.57 -3.68 4.22
C ASN A 50 12.57 -2.96 2.88
N ALA A 51 11.39 -2.87 2.25
CA ALA A 51 11.22 -2.25 0.94
C ALA A 51 11.80 -0.82 0.90
N PRO A 52 12.59 -0.45 -0.12
CA PRO A 52 13.03 0.93 -0.31
C PRO A 52 11.83 1.80 -0.67
N LEU A 53 11.79 3.00 -0.10
CA LEU A 53 10.78 4.00 -0.44
C LEU A 53 11.38 5.17 -1.24
N PHE A 54 10.59 5.68 -2.17
CA PHE A 54 10.93 6.79 -3.06
C PHE A 54 9.95 7.94 -2.89
N ARG A 55 10.39 9.16 -3.21
CA ARG A 55 9.55 10.37 -3.07
C ARG A 55 8.51 10.48 -4.19
N ALA A 56 8.90 10.07 -5.39
CA ALA A 56 8.06 10.16 -6.57
C ALA A 56 7.30 8.86 -6.79
N ALA A 57 6.00 8.99 -7.04
CA ALA A 57 5.21 7.88 -7.54
C ALA A 57 5.56 7.57 -8.99
N THR A 58 5.52 6.29 -9.32
CA THR A 58 5.56 5.78 -10.70
C THR A 58 4.32 4.92 -10.93
N ARG A 59 4.06 4.48 -12.17
CA ARG A 59 2.86 3.70 -12.55
C ARG A 59 2.66 2.40 -11.78
N HIS A 60 3.69 1.87 -11.14
CA HIS A 60 3.65 0.58 -10.45
C HIS A 60 4.02 0.68 -8.97
N SER A 61 4.17 1.90 -8.46
CA SER A 61 4.57 2.10 -7.07
C SER A 61 3.36 2.29 -6.17
N PHE A 62 3.30 1.53 -5.08
CA PHE A 62 2.31 1.69 -4.04
C PHE A 62 2.77 2.72 -3.02
N GLU A 63 1.84 3.47 -2.45
CA GLU A 63 2.13 4.37 -1.35
C GLU A 63 2.14 3.58 -0.03
N VAL A 64 3.15 3.86 0.79
CA VAL A 64 3.37 3.19 2.08
C VAL A 64 3.57 4.25 3.15
N HIS A 65 2.87 4.10 4.27
CA HIS A 65 2.97 4.96 5.44
C HIS A 65 3.72 4.23 6.55
N ARG A 66 4.84 4.79 7.01
CA ARG A 66 5.55 4.33 8.19
C ARG A 66 4.98 5.06 9.41
N LEU A 67 4.21 4.37 10.23
CA LEU A 67 3.67 4.89 11.50
C LEU A 67 4.62 4.55 12.65
N ARG A 68 4.28 4.87 13.90
CA ARG A 68 5.13 4.53 15.06
C ARG A 68 5.29 3.02 15.22
N ASP A 69 4.15 2.33 15.31
CA ASP A 69 4.09 0.92 15.68
C ASP A 69 3.64 0.02 14.53
N SER A 70 3.28 0.60 13.39
CA SER A 70 2.79 -0.14 12.23
C SER A 70 3.25 0.48 10.92
N THR A 71 2.99 -0.24 9.85
CA THR A 71 3.13 0.24 8.47
C THR A 71 1.81 0.00 7.76
N ILE A 72 1.39 0.95 6.94
CA ILE A 72 0.17 0.86 6.14
C ILE A 72 0.53 0.92 4.66
N LEU A 73 0.00 -0.03 3.87
CA LEU A 73 0.02 -0.02 2.42
C LEU A 73 -1.30 0.56 1.90
N LEU A 74 -1.23 1.53 0.98
CA LEU A 74 -2.41 2.01 0.27
C LEU A 74 -2.53 1.34 -1.10
N ALA A 75 -3.69 0.77 -1.37
CA ALA A 75 -3.99 0.08 -2.60
C ALA A 75 -5.43 0.31 -3.06
N TYR A 76 -5.66 0.21 -4.36
CA TYR A 76 -6.98 0.15 -4.96
C TYR A 76 -7.38 -1.30 -5.22
N VAL A 77 -8.62 -1.63 -4.88
CA VAL A 77 -9.21 -2.96 -5.03
C VAL A 77 -10.64 -2.84 -5.57
N ASP A 78 -11.22 -3.96 -5.99
CA ASP A 78 -12.63 -4.00 -6.33
C ASP A 78 -13.53 -3.90 -5.07
N LYS A 79 -14.82 -3.59 -5.27
CA LYS A 79 -15.78 -3.43 -4.17
C LYS A 79 -15.93 -4.70 -3.31
N PRO A 80 -16.03 -5.91 -3.91
CA PRO A 80 -16.06 -7.15 -3.12
C PRO A 80 -14.84 -7.31 -2.21
N ALA A 81 -13.63 -7.13 -2.74
CA ALA A 81 -12.39 -7.24 -1.98
C ALA A 81 -12.30 -6.19 -0.88
N ALA A 82 -12.76 -4.95 -1.11
CA ALA A 82 -12.79 -3.91 -0.08
C ALA A 82 -13.70 -4.29 1.10
N ALA A 83 -14.93 -4.72 0.81
CA ALA A 83 -15.90 -5.14 1.84
C ALA A 83 -15.35 -6.30 2.67
N VAL A 84 -14.64 -7.21 2.01
CA VAL A 84 -14.05 -8.36 2.68
C VAL A 84 -12.83 -7.93 3.52
N LEU A 85 -11.92 -7.10 3.02
CA LEU A 85 -10.75 -6.62 3.78
C LEU A 85 -11.11 -5.92 5.10
N GLU A 86 -12.30 -5.31 5.16
CA GLU A 86 -12.85 -4.66 6.34
C GLU A 86 -13.26 -5.66 7.44
N HIS A 87 -13.82 -6.81 7.04
CA HIS A 87 -14.52 -7.74 7.94
C HIS A 87 -13.95 -9.17 7.98
N ALA A 88 -12.97 -9.49 7.16
CA ALA A 88 -12.47 -10.85 6.95
C ALA A 88 -11.88 -11.49 8.22
N PRO A 89 -12.44 -12.63 8.68
CA PRO A 89 -11.81 -13.43 9.74
C PRO A 89 -10.74 -14.41 9.20
N GLU A 90 -10.69 -14.66 7.90
CA GLU A 90 -9.82 -15.66 7.25
C GLU A 90 -8.82 -15.03 6.28
N ASP A 91 -7.75 -15.77 5.98
CA ASP A 91 -6.73 -15.39 5.01
C ASP A 91 -7.27 -15.43 3.58
N MET A 92 -6.85 -14.51 2.72
CA MET A 92 -7.36 -14.39 1.35
C MET A 92 -6.37 -13.81 0.37
N GLN A 93 -6.68 -13.98 -0.92
CA GLN A 93 -5.95 -13.36 -2.01
C GLN A 93 -6.76 -12.18 -2.56
N VAL A 94 -6.12 -11.02 -2.64
CA VAL A 94 -6.70 -9.79 -3.18
C VAL A 94 -5.80 -9.28 -4.29
N THR A 95 -6.41 -8.91 -5.42
CA THR A 95 -5.71 -8.16 -6.45
C THR A 95 -5.73 -6.68 -6.11
N ALA A 96 -4.54 -6.10 -5.95
CA ALA A 96 -4.33 -4.73 -5.52
C ALA A 96 -3.63 -3.92 -6.61
N TYR A 97 -4.03 -2.67 -6.77
CA TYR A 97 -3.48 -1.73 -7.75
C TYR A 97 -2.95 -0.46 -7.07
N PRO A 98 -1.89 0.17 -7.58
CA PRO A 98 -1.38 1.41 -7.01
C PRO A 98 -2.25 2.63 -7.37
N PHE A 99 -3.09 2.52 -8.40
CA PHE A 99 -3.96 3.59 -8.93
C PHE A 99 -5.39 3.09 -9.13
N PRO A 100 -6.39 3.98 -9.10
CA PRO A 100 -7.76 3.58 -9.34
C PRO A 100 -7.90 3.04 -10.77
N ARG A 101 -8.67 1.97 -10.90
CA ARG A 101 -9.10 1.42 -12.19
C ARG A 101 -10.61 1.34 -12.23
N GLY A 102 -11.17 1.19 -13.43
CA GLY A 102 -12.63 1.07 -13.60
C GLY A 102 -13.23 -0.11 -12.83
N ASP A 103 -12.51 -1.22 -12.77
CA ASP A 103 -12.85 -2.45 -12.04
C ASP A 103 -12.39 -2.45 -10.57
N ALA A 104 -11.37 -1.66 -10.24
CA ALA A 104 -10.83 -1.52 -8.88
C ALA A 104 -10.82 -0.04 -8.43
N PRO A 105 -11.98 0.55 -8.10
CA PRO A 105 -12.08 1.97 -7.78
C PRO A 105 -11.88 2.28 -6.28
N VAL A 106 -11.86 1.26 -5.41
CA VAL A 106 -11.94 1.48 -3.95
C VAL A 106 -10.55 1.54 -3.34
N LEU A 107 -10.20 2.68 -2.75
CA LEU A 107 -8.97 2.84 -1.98
C LEU A 107 -9.10 2.18 -0.61
N VAL A 108 -8.14 1.33 -0.26
CA VAL A 108 -8.04 0.67 1.04
C VAL A 108 -6.69 0.92 1.70
N ALA A 109 -6.70 0.92 3.03
CA ALA A 109 -5.52 0.97 3.88
C ALA A 109 -5.30 -0.40 4.51
N ILE A 110 -4.21 -1.07 4.15
CA ILE A 110 -3.90 -2.43 4.59
C ILE A 110 -2.70 -2.37 5.54
N GLU A 111 -2.88 -2.84 6.77
CA GLU A 111 -1.76 -2.96 7.70
C GLU A 111 -0.74 -3.99 7.20
N TRP A 112 0.54 -3.64 7.22
CA TRP A 112 1.58 -4.45 6.61
C TRP A 112 1.76 -5.80 7.28
N SER A 113 1.51 -5.88 8.60
CA SER A 113 1.47 -7.12 9.39
C SER A 113 0.43 -8.12 8.89
N ARG A 114 -0.61 -7.64 8.19
CA ARG A 114 -1.61 -8.47 7.55
C ARG A 114 -1.18 -8.97 6.18
N LEU A 115 -0.09 -8.51 5.59
CA LEU A 115 0.39 -9.09 4.33
C LEU A 115 1.14 -10.37 4.64
N HIS A 116 0.75 -11.49 4.02
CA HIS A 116 1.65 -12.63 3.92
C HIS A 116 2.79 -12.19 3.02
N LEU A 117 3.95 -11.98 3.62
CA LEU A 117 5.21 -11.78 2.92
C LEU A 117 5.60 -13.11 2.28
N VAL A 118 4.88 -13.51 1.23
CA VAL A 118 5.21 -14.72 0.50
C VAL A 118 6.55 -14.43 -0.18
N LYS A 119 7.59 -15.16 0.19
CA LYS A 119 8.92 -15.19 -0.47
C LYS A 119 8.86 -15.44 -1.99
N ARG A 120 7.67 -15.63 -2.56
CA ARG A 120 7.40 -15.87 -3.96
C ARG A 120 6.53 -14.75 -4.48
N TYR A 121 7.17 -13.89 -5.27
CA TYR A 121 6.60 -13.17 -6.39
C TYR A 121 5.18 -12.66 -6.16
N VAL A 122 5.11 -11.37 -5.82
CA VAL A 122 4.09 -10.49 -6.41
C VAL A 122 3.94 -10.90 -7.87
N THR A 123 2.89 -11.66 -8.18
CA THR A 123 2.64 -12.07 -9.55
C THR A 123 2.03 -10.85 -10.22
N PRO A 124 2.72 -10.25 -11.20
CA PRO A 124 2.13 -9.13 -11.94
C PRO A 124 0.83 -9.64 -12.56
N VAL A 125 -0.25 -8.93 -12.30
CA VAL A 125 -1.53 -9.15 -13.00
C VAL A 125 -1.69 -8.10 -14.08
N GLU A 126 -2.45 -8.45 -15.11
CA GLU A 126 -2.63 -7.62 -16.29
C GLU A 126 -3.09 -6.19 -15.91
N GLY A 127 -2.42 -5.19 -16.48
CA GLY A 127 -2.67 -3.79 -16.18
C GLY A 127 -2.08 -3.28 -14.86
N GLY A 128 -0.97 -3.87 -14.40
CA GLY A 128 -0.06 -3.28 -13.42
C GLY A 128 -0.45 -3.48 -11.95
N GLY A 129 -1.34 -4.43 -11.67
CA GLY A 129 -1.69 -4.83 -10.31
C GLY A 129 -0.77 -5.92 -9.78
N ILE A 130 -0.96 -6.23 -8.50
CA ILE A 130 -0.23 -7.27 -7.79
C ILE A 130 -1.22 -8.15 -7.04
N GLN A 131 -0.94 -9.44 -6.94
CA GLN A 131 -1.68 -10.33 -6.05
C GLN A 131 -1.08 -10.24 -4.63
N LEU A 132 -1.88 -9.81 -3.67
CA LEU A 132 -1.54 -9.80 -2.25
C LEU A 132 -2.25 -10.94 -1.56
N GLN A 133 -1.55 -11.70 -0.73
CA GLN A 133 -2.19 -12.57 0.23
C GLN A 133 -2.28 -11.81 1.56
N VAL A 134 -3.49 -11.68 2.11
CA VAL A 134 -3.80 -10.86 3.28
C VAL A 134 -4.37 -11.75 4.39
N PHE A 135 -3.77 -11.71 5.57
CA PHE A 135 -4.26 -12.35 6.78
C PHE A 135 -5.61 -11.74 7.20
N GLY A 136 -6.50 -12.61 7.66
CA GLY A 136 -7.74 -12.19 8.32
C GLY A 136 -7.45 -11.29 9.53
N LYS A 137 -8.38 -10.38 9.85
CA LYS A 137 -8.31 -9.64 11.12
C LYS A 137 -8.51 -10.65 12.25
N ARG A 138 -7.43 -11.00 12.96
CA ARG A 138 -7.56 -11.76 14.20
C ARG A 138 -8.29 -10.88 15.23
N ALA A 139 -9.36 -11.42 15.82
CA ALA A 139 -10.01 -10.78 16.95
C ALA A 139 -9.00 -10.63 18.11
N PRO A 140 -9.08 -9.53 18.89
CA PRO A 140 -8.20 -9.29 20.04
C PRO A 140 -8.34 -10.37 21.11
#